data_AF-A0A961H694-F1
#
_entry.id   AF-A0A961H694-F1
#
_cell.length_a   1.000
_cell.length_b   1.000
_cell.length_c   1.000
_cell.angle_alpha   90.00
_cell.angle_beta   90.00
_cell.angle_gamma   90.00
#
_symmetry.space_group_name_H-M   'P 1'
#
loop_
_entity.id
_entity.type
_entity.pdbx_description
1 polymer ?
#
loop_
_entity_poly.entity_id
_entity_poly.type
_entity_poly.pdbx_seq_one_letter_code
_entity_poly.pdbx_strand_id
1 'polypeptide(L)'
;MSTPDLLTVTEAAVVLRIGRTTAYELARRDLATGGGEGLGVIRVGGQLRVPRVALERLIGAPIVLSVETGAVDGSSGSVAAAVLPAAIPNPTPARVDHTSDGPGRCRRLVSMDQLRFDS
;
A
#
# COMPACT_ATOMS: atom_id res chain seq x y z
N MET A 1 16.93 -18.49 8.93
CA MET A 1 17.20 -17.19 8.29
C MET A 1 16.48 -16.13 9.09
N SER A 2 17.22 -15.14 9.61
CA SER A 2 16.72 -14.14 10.55
C SER A 2 15.75 -13.18 9.87
N THR A 3 14.64 -12.85 10.52
CA THR A 3 13.71 -11.81 10.05
C THR A 3 14.45 -10.46 9.99
N PRO A 4 14.33 -9.70 8.89
CA PRO A 4 15.00 -8.40 8.78
C PRO A 4 14.45 -7.38 9.77
N ASP A 5 15.32 -6.49 10.27
CA ASP A 5 14.96 -5.45 11.22
C ASP A 5 14.21 -4.27 10.58
N LEU A 6 14.44 -4.03 9.28
CA LEU A 6 13.80 -2.97 8.51
C LEU A 6 13.09 -3.56 7.30
N LEU A 7 11.80 -3.26 7.19
CA LEU A 7 10.92 -3.65 6.09
C LEU A 7 10.69 -2.47 5.16
N THR A 8 10.37 -2.73 3.91
CA THR A 8 9.82 -1.72 2.98
C THR A 8 8.34 -1.49 3.27
N VAL A 9 7.78 -0.39 2.76
CA VAL A 9 6.33 -0.11 2.87
C VAL A 9 5.49 -1.22 2.24
N THR A 10 5.97 -1.82 1.14
CA THR A 10 5.29 -2.94 0.48
C THR A 10 5.32 -4.21 1.33
N GLU A 11 6.46 -4.54 1.95
CA GLU A 11 6.55 -5.71 2.84
C GLU A 11 5.68 -5.54 4.08
N ALA A 12 5.67 -4.34 4.67
CA ALA A 12 4.76 -4.02 5.78
C ALA A 12 3.28 -4.15 5.36
N ALA A 13 2.93 -3.79 4.12
CA ALA A 13 1.59 -3.97 3.59
C ALA A 13 1.17 -5.45 3.55
N VAL A 14 2.10 -6.34 3.18
CA VAL A 14 1.87 -7.79 3.17
C VAL A 14 1.67 -8.32 4.58
N VAL A 15 2.51 -7.90 5.55
CA VAL A 15 2.38 -8.29 6.96
C VAL A 15 1.03 -7.88 7.53
N LEU A 16 0.58 -6.66 7.22
CA LEU A 16 -0.71 -6.13 7.67
C LEU A 16 -1.90 -6.58 6.82
N ARG A 17 -1.66 -7.29 5.71
CA ARG A 17 -2.66 -7.71 4.71
C ARG A 17 -3.51 -6.55 4.17
N ILE A 18 -2.87 -5.43 3.86
CA ILE A 18 -3.50 -4.25 3.25
C ILE A 18 -2.99 -4.01 1.83
N GLY A 19 -3.78 -3.26 1.04
CA GLY A 19 -3.36 -2.84 -0.29
C GLY A 19 -2.15 -1.91 -0.25
N ARG A 20 -1.31 -1.96 -1.30
CA ARG A 20 -0.13 -1.10 -1.45
C ARG A 20 -0.49 0.39 -1.33
N THR A 21 -1.60 0.81 -1.95
CA THR A 21 -2.08 2.19 -1.88
C THR A 21 -2.34 2.63 -0.45
N THR A 22 -3.06 1.82 0.34
CA THR A 22 -3.33 2.08 1.75
C THR A 22 -2.05 2.17 2.57
N ALA A 23 -1.08 1.27 2.33
CA ALA A 23 0.20 1.31 3.02
C ALA A 23 0.99 2.60 2.74
N TYR A 24 1.02 3.06 1.48
CA TYR A 24 1.68 4.33 1.14
C TYR A 24 0.96 5.54 1.73
N GLU A 25 -0.37 5.53 1.80
CA GLU A 25 -1.12 6.58 2.49
C GLU A 25 -0.79 6.65 3.97
N LEU A 26 -0.76 5.49 4.65
CA LEU A 26 -0.37 5.43 6.07
C LEU A 26 1.07 5.91 6.27
N ALA A 27 2.00 5.52 5.40
CA ALA A 27 3.38 6.03 5.45
C ALA A 27 3.44 7.55 5.26
N ARG A 28 2.59 8.11 4.38
CA ARG A 28 2.53 9.57 4.16
C ARG A 28 1.96 10.31 5.36
N ARG A 29 0.89 9.79 5.98
CA ARG A 29 0.30 10.36 7.20
C ARG A 29 1.27 10.31 8.37
N ASP A 30 2.02 9.22 8.49
CA ASP A 30 3.06 9.06 9.51
C ASP A 30 4.11 10.18 9.42
N LEU A 31 4.63 10.44 8.21
CA LEU A 31 5.59 11.53 7.98
C LEU A 31 4.98 12.92 8.22
N ALA A 32 3.70 13.11 7.90
CA ALA A 32 3.03 14.38 8.09
C ALA A 32 2.74 14.68 9.58
N THR A 33 2.49 13.64 10.38
CA THR A 33 2.18 13.72 11.81
C THR A 33 3.42 13.58 12.70
N GLY A 34 4.59 13.27 12.13
CA GLY A 34 5.81 13.02 12.89
C GLY A 34 5.80 11.69 13.63
N GLY A 35 5.08 10.69 13.13
CA GLY A 35 5.02 9.33 13.69
C GLY A 35 3.89 9.09 14.70
N GLY A 36 2.88 9.96 14.74
CA GLY A 36 1.75 9.84 15.68
C GLY A 36 0.62 8.93 15.19
N GLU A 37 0.38 8.87 13.88
CA GLU A 37 -0.72 8.10 13.29
C GLU A 37 -0.26 7.50 11.95
N GLY A 38 0.25 6.27 11.97
CA GLY A 38 0.73 5.61 10.76
C GLY A 38 1.56 4.34 10.99
N LEU A 39 2.39 4.02 10.00
CA LEU A 39 3.21 2.81 9.95
C LEU A 39 4.50 2.88 10.78
N GLY A 40 4.83 4.04 11.39
CA GLY A 40 6.09 4.26 12.08
C GLY A 40 7.29 4.24 11.13
N VAL A 41 7.20 4.96 10.01
CA VAL A 41 8.20 4.91 8.94
C VAL A 41 9.38 5.82 9.23
N ILE A 42 10.58 5.33 8.92
CA ILE A 42 11.82 6.10 8.98
C ILE A 42 12.37 6.32 7.56
N ARG A 43 13.02 7.47 7.35
CA ARG A 43 13.78 7.73 6.13
C ARG A 43 15.20 7.26 6.30
N VAL A 44 15.63 6.34 5.45
CA VAL A 44 17.03 5.89 5.35
C VAL A 44 17.53 6.33 3.98
N GLY A 45 18.28 7.43 3.96
CA GLY A 45 18.63 8.13 2.72
C GLY A 45 17.38 8.59 1.96
N GLY A 46 17.23 8.17 0.71
CA GLY A 46 16.08 8.49 -0.14
C GLY A 46 14.90 7.53 -0.04
N GLN A 47 14.93 6.54 0.87
CA GLN A 47 13.94 5.47 0.91
C GLN A 47 13.20 5.40 2.24
N LEU A 48 11.94 4.99 2.19
CA LEU A 48 11.13 4.70 3.38
C LEU A 48 11.38 3.27 3.85
N ARG A 49 11.55 3.14 5.15
CA ARG A 49 11.70 1.87 5.85
C ARG A 49 10.78 1.83 7.06
N VAL A 50 10.27 0.66 7.37
CA VAL A 50 9.39 0.38 8.49
C VAL A 50 10.19 -0.49 9.46
N PRO A 51 10.55 0.02 10.64
CA PRO A 51 11.19 -0.80 11.65
C PRO A 51 10.26 -1.91 12.09
N ARG A 52 10.80 -3.13 12.19
CA ARG A 52 10.07 -4.30 12.70
C ARG A 52 9.43 -3.99 14.05
N VAL A 53 10.19 -3.41 14.98
CA VAL A 53 9.71 -3.04 16.31
C VAL A 53 8.52 -2.07 16.30
N ALA A 54 8.44 -1.18 15.30
CA ALA A 54 7.31 -0.28 15.16
C ALA A 54 6.05 -1.03 14.70
N LEU A 55 6.22 -1.96 13.76
CA LEU A 55 5.14 -2.78 13.26
C LEU A 55 4.63 -3.77 14.32
N GLU A 56 5.53 -4.35 15.12
CA GLU A 56 5.17 -5.22 16.26
C GLU A 56 4.40 -4.46 17.34
N ARG A 57 4.77 -3.21 17.62
CA ARG A 57 4.02 -2.34 18.55
C ARG A 57 2.63 -2.04 18.04
N LEU A 58 2.47 -1.84 16.73
CA LEU A 58 1.17 -1.57 16.10
C LEU A 58 0.26 -2.81 16.13
N ILE A 59 0.81 -4.00 15.89
CA ILE A 59 0.05 -5.26 15.90
C ILE A 59 -0.18 -5.77 17.33
N GLY A 60 0.71 -5.44 18.26
CA GLY A 60 0.72 -5.97 19.62
C GLY A 60 1.28 -7.40 19.72
N ALA A 61 1.91 -7.90 18.66
CA ALA A 61 2.46 -9.26 18.61
C ALA A 61 3.80 -9.28 17.85
N PRO A 62 4.72 -10.21 18.20
CA PRO A 62 5.96 -10.39 17.47
C PRO A 62 5.70 -10.90 16.05
N ILE A 63 6.39 -10.31 15.08
CA ILE A 63 6.25 -10.69 13.67
C ILE A 63 7.24 -11.81 13.37
N VAL A 64 6.71 -12.99 13.06
CA VAL A 64 7.48 -14.12 12.51
C VAL A 64 7.17 -14.24 11.02
N LEU A 65 8.02 -13.64 10.20
CA LEU A 65 8.00 -13.84 8.75
C LEU A 65 8.72 -15.16 8.46
N SER A 66 7.96 -16.25 8.41
CA SER A 66 8.41 -17.48 7.79
C SER A 66 8.51 -17.21 6.29
N VAL A 67 9.70 -16.86 5.81
CA VAL A 67 9.97 -16.87 4.37
C VAL A 67 10.02 -18.33 3.96
N GLU A 68 8.92 -18.83 3.41
CA GLU A 68 8.96 -20.01 2.57
C GLU A 68 9.72 -19.59 1.32
N THR A 69 11.05 -19.59 1.42
CA THR A 69 11.93 -19.56 0.25
C THR A 69 11.53 -20.80 -0.53
N GLY A 70 10.71 -20.60 -1.56
CA GLY A 70 10.37 -21.60 -2.55
C GLY A 70 11.63 -21.98 -3.32
N ALA A 71 12.49 -22.78 -2.71
CA ALA A 71 13.29 -23.74 -3.44
C ALA A 71 12.28 -24.78 -3.95
N VAL A 72 11.91 -24.61 -5.21
CA VAL A 72 11.10 -25.57 -5.95
C VAL A 72 11.90 -26.86 -6.10
N ASP A 73 11.54 -27.89 -5.35
CA ASP A 73 11.74 -29.28 -5.75
C ASP A 73 10.44 -30.02 -5.46
N GLY A 74 9.74 -30.39 -6.53
CA GLY A 74 8.42 -31.01 -6.44
C GLY A 74 8.50 -32.45 -5.92
N SER A 75 7.63 -32.80 -4.97
CA SER A 75 6.71 -33.96 -5.07
C SER A 75 5.86 -34.13 -3.80
N SER A 76 4.54 -34.10 -4.04
CA SER A 76 3.45 -34.85 -3.41
C SER A 76 3.10 -34.66 -1.92
N GLY A 77 1.92 -34.06 -1.73
CA GLY A 77 1.13 -34.08 -0.50
C GLY A 77 -0.31 -33.64 -0.76
N SER A 78 -1.07 -34.48 -1.46
CA SER A 78 -2.50 -34.36 -1.78
C SER A 78 -3.39 -34.21 -0.55
N VAL A 79 -4.30 -33.23 -0.57
CA VAL A 79 -5.66 -33.36 -0.01
C VAL A 79 -6.67 -32.87 -1.06
N ALA A 80 -7.12 -33.81 -1.89
CA ALA A 80 -8.27 -33.60 -2.76
C ALA A 80 -9.57 -33.69 -1.96
N ALA A 81 -10.41 -32.66 -2.08
CA ALA A 81 -11.88 -32.66 -2.16
C ALA A 81 -12.42 -31.35 -1.56
N ALA A 82 -13.35 -30.59 -2.12
CA ALA A 82 -14.10 -30.56 -3.37
C ALA A 82 -14.99 -29.31 -3.23
N VAL A 83 -15.12 -28.46 -4.25
CA VAL A 83 -16.38 -27.79 -4.67
C VAL A 83 -16.07 -26.94 -5.92
N LEU A 84 -16.98 -27.06 -6.88
CA LEU A 84 -16.96 -26.57 -8.25
C LEU A 84 -16.80 -25.04 -8.39
N PRO A 85 -16.28 -24.56 -9.54
CA PRO A 85 -16.17 -23.12 -9.80
C PRO A 85 -17.55 -22.55 -10.15
N ALA A 86 -18.10 -21.71 -9.26
CA ALA A 86 -19.19 -20.82 -9.64
C ALA A 86 -18.62 -19.77 -10.61
N ALA A 87 -19.08 -19.84 -11.86
CA ALA A 87 -18.80 -18.87 -12.91
C ALA A 87 -19.02 -17.44 -12.40
N ILE A 88 -17.97 -16.62 -12.43
CA ILE A 88 -18.11 -15.17 -12.39
C ILE A 88 -18.47 -14.77 -13.83
N PRO A 89 -19.71 -14.33 -14.15
CA PRO A 89 -19.96 -13.75 -15.45
C PRO A 89 -19.14 -12.47 -15.53
N ASN A 90 -18.12 -12.49 -16.38
CA ASN A 90 -17.37 -11.33 -16.81
C ASN A 90 -18.37 -10.35 -17.44
N PRO A 91 -18.68 -9.17 -16.85
CA PRO A 91 -19.42 -8.18 -17.59
C PRO A 91 -18.43 -7.60 -18.60
N THR A 92 -18.58 -8.02 -19.86
CA THR A 92 -18.06 -7.31 -21.02
C THR A 92 -18.23 -5.81 -20.79
N PRO A 93 -17.16 -5.00 -20.70
CA PRO A 93 -17.33 -3.57 -20.79
C PRO A 93 -17.72 -3.29 -22.24
N ALA A 94 -19.02 -3.20 -22.48
CA ALA A 94 -19.56 -2.57 -23.66
C ALA A 94 -18.88 -1.20 -23.76
N ARG A 95 -18.11 -1.03 -24.83
CA ARG A 95 -17.49 0.21 -25.25
C ARG A 95 -18.60 1.25 -25.37
N VAL A 96 -18.75 2.08 -24.35
CA VAL A 96 -19.56 3.29 -24.43
C VAL A 96 -18.71 4.31 -25.18
N ASP A 97 -18.99 4.48 -26.47
CA ASP A 97 -18.51 5.62 -27.23
C ASP A 97 -19.04 6.89 -26.56
N HIS A 98 -18.17 7.56 -25.81
CA HIS A 98 -18.42 8.92 -25.38
C HIS A 98 -18.20 9.82 -26.61
N THR A 99 -19.28 10.23 -27.26
CA THR A 99 -19.24 11.35 -28.19
C THR A 99 -18.80 12.57 -27.40
N SER A 100 -17.55 12.98 -27.61
CA SER A 100 -16.96 14.18 -27.04
C SER A 100 -17.64 15.39 -27.69
N ASP A 101 -18.70 15.89 -27.06
CA ASP A 101 -19.31 17.17 -27.39
C ASP A 101 -19.14 18.15 -26.22
N GLY A 102 -18.49 19.28 -26.51
CA GLY A 102 -18.69 20.53 -25.78
C GLY A 102 -17.64 20.93 -24.73
N PRO A 103 -17.38 22.25 -24.59
CA PRO A 103 -16.04 22.76 -24.33
C PRO A 103 -15.86 23.41 -22.94
N GLY A 104 -14.58 23.57 -22.56
CA GLY A 104 -14.14 24.69 -21.73
C GLY A 104 -14.33 24.55 -20.22
N ARG A 105 -13.30 24.08 -19.52
CA ARG A 105 -13.07 24.49 -18.13
C ARG A 105 -11.64 24.96 -17.97
N CYS A 106 -11.47 26.26 -18.17
CA CYS A 106 -10.33 27.03 -17.70
C CYS A 106 -10.15 26.76 -16.20
N ARG A 107 -9.09 26.03 -15.83
CA ARG A 107 -8.58 26.08 -14.47
C ARG A 107 -8.06 27.48 -14.23
N ARG A 108 -8.89 28.31 -13.59
CA ARG A 108 -8.48 29.59 -13.01
C ARG A 108 -7.39 29.28 -11.99
N LEU A 109 -6.14 29.58 -12.37
CA LEU A 109 -5.01 29.66 -11.45
C LEU A 109 -5.41 30.66 -10.36
N VAL A 110 -5.53 30.19 -9.12
CA VAL A 110 -5.56 31.08 -7.96
C VAL A 110 -4.14 31.58 -7.75
N SER A 111 -3.90 32.82 -8.20
CA SER A 111 -2.64 33.55 -8.01
C SER A 111 -2.38 33.74 -6.52
N MET A 112 -1.21 33.32 -6.04
CA MET A 112 -0.77 33.49 -4.64
C MET A 112 -0.03 34.82 -4.40
N ASP A 113 -0.60 35.95 -4.86
CA ASP A 113 0.01 37.28 -4.70
C ASP A 113 -0.84 38.22 -3.83
N GLN A 114 -1.32 37.74 -2.66
CA GLN A 114 -2.15 38.55 -1.75
C GLN A 114 -1.68 38.51 -0.29
N LEU A 115 -0.39 38.27 -0.04
CA LEU A 115 0.19 38.49 1.29
C LEU A 115 1.20 39.64 1.26
N ARG A 116 0.68 40.82 0.89
CA ARG A 116 1.18 42.11 1.38
C ARG A 116 0.19 42.60 2.41
N PHE A 117 0.58 42.56 3.69
CA PHE A 117 0.02 43.44 4.70
C PHE A 117 1.15 44.34 5.18
N ASP A 118 0.97 45.62 4.86
CA ASP A 118 1.75 46.76 5.28
C ASP A 118 1.25 47.17 6.68
N SER A 119 2.16 47.25 7.66
CA SER A 119 2.20 48.16 8.84
C SER A 119 3.20 47.65 9.86
#